data_AF-Q5WD36-F1
#
_entry.id   AF-Q5WD36-F1
#
_cell.length_a   1.000
_cell.length_b   1.000
_cell.length_c   1.000
_cell.angle_alpha   90.00
_cell.angle_beta   90.00
_cell.angle_gamma   90.00
#
_symmetry.space_group_name_H-M   'P 1'
#
loop_
_entity.id
_entity.type
_entity.pdbx_description
1 polymer ?
#
loop_
_entity_poly.entity_id
_entity_poly.type
_entity_poly.pdbx_seq_one_letter_code
_entity_poly.pdbx_strand_id
1 'polypeptide(L)' 'MAKRDDRSNNPERIENIIGNTLQNMDEARDYAKAHSEELSEEEKQEIEQKNERREQSIDGLREELKDEVNDQKNNS' A
#
# COMPACT_ATOMS: atom_id res chain seq x y z
N MET A 1 19.41 26.98 9.40
CA MET A 1 17.97 26.99 9.07
C MET A 1 17.59 25.56 8.72
N ALA A 2 16.73 24.92 9.51
CA ALA A 2 16.17 23.64 9.12
C ALA A 2 15.42 23.87 7.80
N LYS A 3 15.88 23.25 6.72
CA LYS A 3 15.12 23.18 5.48
C LYS A 3 13.83 22.48 5.87
N ARG A 4 12.71 23.20 5.87
CA ARG A 4 11.40 22.56 5.94
C ARG A 4 11.35 21.70 4.69
N ASP A 5 11.39 20.39 4.86
CA ASP A 5 11.15 19.48 3.74
C ASP A 5 9.85 19.90 3.07
N ASP A 6 9.91 20.04 1.75
CA ASP A 6 8.77 20.35 0.93
C ASP A 6 7.91 19.09 0.84
N ARG A 7 6.93 18.99 1.74
CA ARG A 7 5.98 17.86 1.83
C ARG A 7 4.80 18.02 0.87
N SER A 8 4.83 19.00 -0.04
CA SER A 8 3.73 19.24 -0.98
C SER A 8 3.44 18.01 -1.86
N ASN A 9 4.41 17.13 -2.07
CA ASN A 9 4.23 15.88 -2.82
C ASN A 9 3.96 14.64 -1.96
N ASN A 10 3.87 14.75 -0.63
CA ASN A 10 3.65 13.59 0.24
C ASN A 10 2.32 12.87 -0.07
N PRO A 11 1.17 13.57 -0.20
CA PRO A 11 -0.10 12.91 -0.53
C PRO A 11 -0.04 12.07 -1.82
N GLU A 12 0.48 12.65 -2.91
CA GLU A 12 0.58 11.98 -4.20
C GLU A 12 1.49 10.73 -4.12
N ARG A 13 2.57 10.79 -3.35
CA ARG A 13 3.46 9.64 -3.13
C ARG A 13 2.76 8.55 -2.33
N ILE A 14 2.02 8.90 -1.29
CA ILE A 14 1.29 7.94 -0.46
C ILE A 14 0.17 7.28 -1.29
N GLU A 15 -0.60 8.05 -2.07
CA GLU A 15 -1.62 7.53 -2.97
C GLU A 15 -1.04 6.54 -3.99
N ASN A 16 0.11 6.88 -4.59
CA ASN A 16 0.80 5.97 -5.52
C ASN A 16 1.27 4.67 -4.83
N ILE A 17 1.78 4.73 -3.60
CA ILE A 17 2.19 3.54 -2.85
C ILE A 17 0.96 2.67 -2.56
N ILE A 18 -0.16 3.26 -2.14
CA ILE A 18 -1.42 2.54 -1.90
C ILE A 18 -1.87 1.84 -3.18
N GLY A 19 -1.93 2.56 -4.30
CA GLY A 19 -2.37 2.03 -5.60
C GLY A 19 -1.50 0.85 -6.07
N ASN A 20 -0.17 1.03 -6.05
CA ASN A 20 0.77 -0.03 -6.41
C ASN A 20 0.64 -1.25 -5.47
N THR A 21 0.40 -1.03 -4.18
CA THR A 21 0.26 -2.13 -3.21
C THR A 21 -1.02 -2.92 -3.46
N LEU A 22 -2.14 -2.23 -3.73
CA LEU A 22 -3.41 -2.87 -4.10
C LEU A 22 -3.26 -3.70 -5.38
N GLN A 23 -2.65 -3.12 -6.43
CA GLN A 23 -2.41 -3.86 -7.67
C GLN A 23 -1.56 -5.11 -7.43
N ASN A 24 -0.46 -5.00 -6.66
CA ASN A 24 0.37 -6.15 -6.32
C ASN A 24 -0.35 -7.23 -5.50
N MET A 25 -1.36 -6.86 -4.71
CA MET A 25 -2.19 -7.82 -3.98
C MET A 25 -3.12 -8.58 -4.92
N ASP A 26 -3.77 -7.87 -5.85
CA ASP A 26 -4.66 -8.47 -6.84
C ASP A 26 -3.88 -9.37 -7.81
N GLU A 27 -2.73 -8.93 -8.31
CA GLU A 27 -1.84 -9.76 -9.12
C GLU A 27 -1.40 -11.03 -8.40
N ALA A 28 -1.09 -10.94 -7.09
CA ALA A 28 -0.72 -12.11 -6.30
C ALA A 28 -1.90 -13.08 -6.09
N ARG A 29 -3.12 -12.56 -5.91
CA ARG A 29 -4.36 -13.36 -5.80
C ARG A 29 -4.67 -14.06 -7.13
N ASP A 30 -4.56 -13.33 -8.24
CA ASP A 30 -4.78 -13.87 -9.58
C ASP A 30 -3.76 -14.94 -9.93
N TYR A 31 -2.48 -14.73 -9.59
CA TYR A 31 -1.43 -15.73 -9.73
C TYR A 31 -1.75 -17.00 -8.92
N ALA A 32 -2.10 -16.86 -7.63
CA ALA A 32 -2.43 -18.01 -6.79
C ALA A 32 -3.62 -18.81 -7.32
N LYS A 33 -4.62 -18.12 -7.88
CA LYS A 33 -5.80 -18.74 -8.50
C LYS A 33 -5.44 -19.47 -9.80
N ALA A 34 -4.67 -18.82 -10.67
CA ALA A 34 -4.27 -19.37 -11.96
C ALA A 34 -3.35 -20.60 -11.83
N HIS A 35 -2.48 -20.60 -10.82
CA HIS A 35 -1.49 -21.67 -10.56
C HIS A 35 -1.88 -22.57 -9.38
N SER A 36 -3.18 -22.65 -9.04
CA SER A 36 -3.65 -23.35 -7.84
C SER A 36 -3.29 -24.85 -7.78
N GLU A 37 -3.11 -25.51 -8.93
CA GLU A 37 -2.69 -26.92 -9.03
C GLU A 37 -1.17 -27.09 -8.92
N GLU A 38 -0.39 -26.04 -9.24
CA GLU A 38 1.07 -26.04 -9.22
C GLU A 38 1.62 -25.60 -7.86
N LEU A 39 0.90 -24.71 -7.17
CA LEU A 39 1.29 -24.18 -5.88
C LEU A 39 1.00 -25.15 -4.75
N SER A 40 2.01 -25.34 -3.89
CA SER A 40 1.82 -25.98 -2.60
C SER A 40 0.92 -25.15 -1.69
N GLU A 41 0.33 -25.80 -0.68
CA GLU A 41 -0.47 -25.11 0.32
C GLU A 41 0.36 -24.09 1.13
N GLU A 42 1.66 -24.35 1.33
CA GLU A 42 2.57 -23.41 1.98
C GLU A 42 2.75 -22.13 1.16
N GLU A 43 3.00 -22.25 -0.15
CA GLU A 43 3.13 -21.08 -1.04
C GLU A 43 1.84 -20.25 -1.11
N LYS A 44 0.67 -20.91 -1.14
CA LYS A 44 -0.64 -20.21 -1.09
C LYS A 44 -0.79 -19.43 0.21
N GLN A 45 -0.45 -20.05 1.35
CA GLN A 45 -0.50 -19.39 2.66
C GLN A 45 0.48 -18.22 2.76
N GLU A 46 1.69 -18.34 2.19
CA GLU A 46 2.64 -17.23 2.15
C GLU A 46 2.11 -16.03 1.36
N ILE A 47 1.48 -16.28 0.21
CA ILE A 47 0.83 -15.24 -0.60
C ILE A 47 -0.27 -14.55 0.20
N GLU A 48 -1.12 -15.32 0.87
CA GLU A 48 -2.21 -14.79 1.70
C GLU A 48 -1.68 -13.95 2.87
N GLN A 49 -0.73 -14.47 3.66
CA GLN A 49 -0.11 -13.73 4.77
C GLN A 49 0.63 -12.47 4.31
N LYS A 50 1.22 -12.49 3.09
CA LYS A 50 1.84 -11.29 2.52
C LYS A 50 0.79 -10.25 2.15
N ASN A 51 -0.36 -10.67 1.63
CA ASN A 51 -1.48 -9.77 1.34
C ASN A 51 -2.11 -9.21 2.62
N GLU A 52 -2.28 -10.00 3.68
CA GLU A 52 -2.76 -9.49 4.98
C GLU A 52 -1.84 -8.40 5.54
N ARG A 53 -0.52 -8.59 5.48
CA ARG A 53 0.45 -7.55 5.90
C ARG A 53 0.39 -6.29 5.04
N ARG A 54 0.10 -6.44 3.74
CA ARG A 54 -0.12 -5.30 2.83
C ARG A 54 -1.40 -4.55 3.17
N GLU A 55 -2.48 -5.24 3.54
CA GLU A 55 -3.72 -4.60 4.01
C GLU A 55 -3.45 -3.74 5.25
N GLN A 56 -2.74 -4.28 6.24
CA GLN A 56 -2.34 -3.52 7.43
C GLN A 56 -1.47 -2.30 7.08
N SER A 57 -0.57 -2.44 6.10
CA SER A 57 0.28 -1.33 5.65
C SER A 57 -0.54 -0.25 4.94
N ILE A 58 -1.51 -0.65 4.11
CA ILE A 58 -2.43 0.27 3.42
C ILE A 58 -3.26 1.06 4.43
N ASP A 59 -3.74 0.44 5.51
CA ASP A 59 -4.51 1.15 6.53
C ASP A 59 -3.67 2.24 7.22
N GLY A 60 -2.40 1.95 7.53
CA GLY A 60 -1.46 2.97 8.02
C GLY A 60 -1.23 4.11 7.03
N LEU A 61 -1.03 3.77 5.75
CA LEU A 61 -0.85 4.77 4.68
C LEU A 61 -2.10 5.62 4.45
N ARG A 62 -3.31 5.06 4.62
CA ARG A 62 -4.56 5.82 4.49
C ARG A 62 -4.71 6.86 5.58
N GLU A 63 -4.33 6.53 6.82
CA GLU A 63 -4.32 7.49 7.92
C GLU A 63 -3.25 8.57 7.68
N GLU A 64 -2.04 8.20 7.24
CA GLU A 64 -0.98 9.16 6.90
C GLU A 64 -1.40 10.11 5.76
N LEU A 65 -2.04 9.58 4.72
CA LEU A 65 -2.56 10.37 3.61
C LEU A 65 -3.57 11.41 4.09
N LYS A 66 -4.46 11.01 4.99
CA LYS A 66 -5.48 11.90 5.56
C LYS A 66 -4.84 13.03 6.35
N ASP A 67 -3.83 12.74 7.14
CA ASP A 67 -3.08 13.75 7.90
C ASP A 67 -2.35 14.73 6.97
N GLU A 68 -1.64 14.23 5.95
CA GLU A 68 -0.93 15.07 4.98
C GLU A 68 -1.89 15.96 4.14
N VAL A 69 -3.06 15.45 3.75
CA VAL A 69 -4.09 16.24 3.05
C VAL A 69 -4.67 17.33 3.97
N ASN A 70 -4.85 17.04 5.26
CA ASN A 70 -5.30 18.05 6.23
C ASN A 70 -4.24 19.12 6.47
N ASP A 71 -2.97 18.73 6.61
CA ASP A 71 -1.85 19.65 6.75
C ASP A 71 -1.72 20.56 5.54
N GLN A 72 -1.89 20.05 4.32
CA GLN A 72 -1.89 20.88 3.11
C GLN A 72 -3.01 21.91 3.11
N LYS A 73 -4.23 21.53 3.51
CA LYS A 73 -5.36 22.47 3.60
C LYS A 73 -5.14 23.57 4.63
N ASN A 74 -4.50 23.25 5.75
CA ASN A 74 -4.23 24.22 6.82
C ASN A 74 -3.07 25.17 6.48
N ASN A 75 -2.23 24.80 5.52
CA ASN A 75 -1.06 25.57 5.09
C ASN A 75 -1.26 26.29 3.74
N SER A 76 -2.48 26.24 3.18
CA SER A 76 -2.90 26.88 1.91
C SER A 76 -3.70 28.16 2.12
#